data_AF-A0A2W4Y8H6-F1
#
_entry.id   AF-A0A2W4Y8H6-F1
#
_cell.length_a   1.000
_cell.length_b   1.000
_cell.length_c   1.000
_cell.angle_alpha   90.00
_cell.angle_beta   90.00
_cell.angle_gamma   90.00
#
_symmetry.space_group_name_H-M   'P 1'
#
loop_
_entity.id
_entity.type
_entity.pdbx_description
1 polymer ?
#
loop_
_entity_poly.entity_id
_entity_poly.type
_entity_poly.pdbx_seq_one_letter_code
_entity_poly.pdbx_strand_id
1 'polypeptide(L)'
;MITTNFVVLTLSMAALSMLSATELAASDSCPIAKSIYRDGDGKGFQLIFSPPSSGGVFLATATIDHNKQGQLYRFQVTQSNGYGSVWLLDRETKYSKRDRGLWIAFFDQNLKSATPLFLEKETESPKYAVIAELGSYDYYKRRDRVMGNSSMLLSDTIWIFDRCQ
;
A
#
# COMPACT_ATOMS: atom_id res chain seq x y z
N MET A 1 75.76 -19.24 -3.32
CA MET A 1 74.71 -20.27 -3.52
C MET A 1 73.41 -19.69 -3.00
N ILE A 2 72.47 -19.37 -3.89
CA ILE A 2 71.18 -18.76 -3.56
C ILE A 2 70.11 -19.83 -3.83
N THR A 3 69.40 -20.25 -2.79
CA THR A 3 68.29 -21.20 -2.86
C THR A 3 66.98 -20.45 -3.10
N THR A 4 66.32 -20.80 -4.20
CA THR A 4 65.02 -20.31 -4.66
C THR A 4 63.89 -20.97 -3.88
N ASN A 5 63.00 -20.20 -3.25
CA ASN A 5 61.74 -20.71 -2.70
C ASN A 5 60.58 -20.24 -3.60
N PHE A 6 59.95 -21.20 -4.28
CA PHE A 6 58.70 -21.01 -5.02
C PHE A 6 57.53 -20.99 -4.04
N VAL A 7 56.82 -19.87 -3.95
CA VAL A 7 55.53 -19.78 -3.27
C VAL A 7 54.44 -20.10 -4.29
N VAL A 8 53.77 -21.23 -4.10
CA VAL A 8 52.60 -21.65 -4.88
C VAL A 8 51.39 -20.86 -4.39
N LEU A 9 50.80 -20.04 -5.28
CA LEU A 9 49.54 -19.34 -5.04
C LEU A 9 48.37 -20.33 -5.25
N THR A 10 47.71 -20.74 -4.18
CA THR A 10 46.44 -21.49 -4.25
C THR A 10 45.27 -20.52 -4.28
N LEU A 11 44.61 -20.37 -5.44
CA LEU A 11 43.30 -19.74 -5.54
C LEU A 11 42.24 -20.66 -4.92
N SER A 12 41.66 -20.26 -3.79
CA SER A 12 40.50 -20.92 -3.19
C SER A 12 39.21 -20.19 -3.61
N MET A 13 38.58 -20.66 -4.69
CA MET A 13 37.16 -20.41 -4.94
C MET A 13 36.35 -21.32 -4.02
N ALA A 14 35.78 -20.77 -2.95
CA ALA A 14 34.75 -21.45 -2.17
C ALA A 14 33.40 -20.77 -2.43
N ALA A 15 32.50 -21.55 -3.01
CA ALA A 15 31.23 -21.15 -3.59
C ALA A 15 30.28 -20.48 -2.59
N LEU A 16 29.77 -19.31 -2.99
CA LEU A 16 28.47 -18.79 -2.57
C LEU A 16 27.40 -19.81 -3.01
N SER A 17 26.71 -20.45 -2.07
CA SER A 17 25.48 -21.19 -2.35
C SER A 17 24.71 -21.37 -1.05
N MET A 18 23.38 -21.32 -1.14
CA MET A 18 22.39 -21.51 -0.07
C MET A 18 21.90 -20.22 0.63
N LEU A 19 21.51 -19.18 -0.12
CA LEU A 19 20.29 -18.46 0.25
C LEU A 19 19.13 -19.15 -0.48
N SER A 20 18.57 -20.18 0.14
CA SER A 20 17.27 -20.69 -0.27
C SER A 20 16.24 -19.64 0.15
N ALA A 21 15.91 -18.74 -0.77
CA ALA A 21 14.68 -17.98 -0.68
C ALA A 21 13.55 -18.99 -0.58
N THR A 22 12.94 -19.11 0.60
CA THR A 22 11.60 -19.67 0.74
C THR A 22 10.65 -18.74 0.00
N GLU A 23 10.52 -18.99 -1.30
CA GLU A 23 9.42 -18.54 -2.12
C GLU A 23 8.18 -19.26 -1.58
N LEU A 24 7.42 -18.60 -0.71
CA LEU A 24 6.13 -19.13 -0.27
C LEU A 24 5.19 -19.11 -1.48
N ALA A 25 5.09 -20.26 -2.12
CA ALA A 25 4.05 -20.57 -3.08
C ALA A 25 2.69 -20.68 -2.36
N ALA A 26 1.85 -19.69 -2.59
CA ALA A 26 0.42 -19.82 -2.87
C ALA A 26 -0.03 -18.44 -3.35
N SER A 27 -0.08 -18.23 -4.67
CA SER A 27 -0.89 -17.15 -5.24
C SER A 27 -2.35 -17.58 -5.11
N ASP A 28 -2.83 -17.60 -3.86
CA ASP A 28 -4.26 -17.37 -3.65
C ASP A 28 -4.49 -15.96 -4.19
N SER A 29 -5.38 -15.85 -5.18
CA SER A 29 -5.71 -14.56 -5.76
C SER A 29 -6.00 -13.59 -4.62
N CYS A 30 -5.26 -12.49 -4.57
CA CYS A 30 -5.43 -11.49 -3.52
C CYS A 30 -6.35 -10.40 -4.04
N PRO A 31 -7.69 -10.52 -3.89
CA PRO A 31 -8.57 -9.46 -4.32
C PRO A 31 -8.21 -8.17 -3.57
N ILE A 32 -8.33 -7.04 -4.26
CA ILE A 32 -8.16 -5.71 -3.69
C ILE A 32 -9.00 -5.57 -2.42
N ALA A 33 -10.22 -6.11 -2.39
CA ALA A 33 -11.10 -6.05 -1.22
C ALA A 33 -10.60 -6.85 0.00
N LYS A 34 -9.44 -7.51 -0.06
CA LYS A 34 -8.76 -8.16 1.07
C LYS A 34 -7.29 -7.75 1.20
N SER A 35 -6.89 -6.69 0.50
CA SER A 35 -5.48 -6.32 0.38
C SER A 35 -5.03 -5.36 1.47
N ILE A 36 -3.77 -5.47 1.84
CA ILE A 36 -3.08 -4.54 2.73
C ILE A 36 -1.87 -3.99 1.98
N TYR A 37 -1.77 -2.67 1.96
CA TYR A 37 -0.62 -1.94 1.46
C TYR A 37 0.09 -1.27 2.63
N ARG A 38 1.42 -1.18 2.53
CA ARG A 38 2.26 -0.38 3.43
C ARG A 38 2.64 0.93 2.76
N ASP A 39 2.95 1.93 3.55
CA ASP A 39 3.48 3.19 3.04
C ASP A 39 4.90 3.03 2.49
N GLY A 40 5.16 3.65 1.35
CA GLY A 40 6.45 3.59 0.66
C GLY A 40 7.56 4.37 1.35
N ASP A 41 7.21 5.32 2.20
CA ASP A 41 8.15 6.12 3.01
C ASP A 41 8.48 5.49 4.37
N GLY A 42 7.89 4.34 4.70
CA GLY A 42 8.31 3.51 5.83
C GLY A 42 8.05 4.11 7.22
N LYS A 43 7.07 5.02 7.34
CA LYS A 43 6.58 5.56 8.61
C LYS A 43 5.66 4.58 9.35
N GLY A 44 5.22 3.50 8.70
CA GLY A 44 4.47 2.42 9.35
C GLY A 44 2.96 2.57 9.25
N PHE A 45 2.48 3.30 8.24
CA PHE A 45 1.06 3.37 7.91
C PHE A 45 0.65 2.16 7.06
N GLN A 46 -0.58 1.72 7.24
CA GLN A 46 -1.19 0.67 6.43
C GLN A 46 -2.46 1.18 5.79
N LEU A 47 -2.60 0.95 4.48
CA LEU A 47 -3.84 1.13 3.74
C LEU A 47 -4.47 -0.25 3.59
N ILE A 48 -5.61 -0.44 4.26
CA ILE A 48 -6.28 -1.74 4.38
C ILE A 48 -7.59 -1.67 3.62
N PHE A 49 -7.76 -2.56 2.65
CA PHE A 49 -9.00 -2.73 1.92
C PHE A 49 -9.75 -3.94 2.44
N SER A 50 -11.04 -3.75 2.71
CA SER A 50 -11.94 -4.79 3.20
C SER A 50 -13.21 -4.82 2.35
N PRO A 51 -13.96 -5.94 2.34
CA PRO A 51 -15.22 -6.02 1.62
C PRO A 51 -16.18 -4.91 2.07
N PRO A 52 -17.11 -4.47 1.19
CA PRO A 52 -18.05 -3.45 1.56
C PRO A 52 -18.97 -3.96 2.69
N SER A 53 -19.43 -3.05 3.54
CA SER A 53 -20.49 -3.40 4.50
C SER A 53 -21.74 -3.83 3.74
N SER A 54 -22.37 -4.91 4.18
CA SER A 54 -23.55 -5.51 3.56
C SER A 54 -24.64 -4.49 3.21
N GLY A 55 -25.15 -4.53 1.98
CA GLY A 55 -26.29 -3.72 1.50
C GLY A 55 -25.91 -2.34 0.91
N GLY A 56 -24.64 -2.05 0.66
CA GLY A 56 -24.17 -0.79 0.09
C GLY A 56 -23.91 -0.81 -1.41
N VAL A 57 -23.90 0.37 -2.04
CA VAL A 57 -23.48 0.60 -3.44
C VAL A 57 -21.95 0.69 -3.60
N PHE A 58 -21.20 0.45 -2.53
CA PHE A 58 -19.75 0.59 -2.50
C PHE A 58 -19.06 -0.72 -2.81
N LEU A 59 -17.88 -0.60 -3.38
CA LEU A 59 -17.09 -1.72 -3.88
C LEU A 59 -16.21 -2.33 -2.79
N ALA A 60 -15.76 -1.51 -1.84
CA ALA A 60 -14.94 -1.89 -0.70
C ALA A 60 -15.00 -0.79 0.38
N THR A 61 -14.44 -1.09 1.55
CA THR A 61 -14.01 -0.08 2.52
C THR A 61 -12.48 0.02 2.46
N ALA A 62 -11.93 1.21 2.53
CA ALA A 62 -10.49 1.44 2.70
C ALA A 62 -10.23 2.16 4.02
N THR A 63 -9.34 1.64 4.86
CA THR A 63 -8.90 2.32 6.10
C THR A 63 -7.42 2.65 6.03
N ILE A 64 -7.03 3.73 6.70
CA ILE A 64 -5.62 4.05 6.93
C ILE A 64 -5.33 3.95 8.41
N ASP A 65 -4.45 3.03 8.77
CA ASP A 65 -4.13 2.68 10.15
C ASP A 65 -2.66 2.93 10.45
N HIS A 66 -2.36 3.18 11.72
CA HIS A 66 -1.00 3.28 12.22
C HIS A 66 -0.91 2.67 13.61
N ASN A 67 0.10 1.83 13.85
CA ASN A 67 0.25 1.09 15.11
C ASN A 67 0.23 1.97 16.38
N LYS A 68 0.78 3.19 16.31
CA LYS A 68 0.80 4.15 17.44
C LYS A 68 -0.37 5.14 17.46
N GLN A 69 -1.09 5.31 16.35
CA GLN A 69 -2.14 6.35 16.24
C GLN A 69 -3.55 5.76 16.12
N GLY A 70 -3.67 4.44 15.93
CA GLY A 70 -4.92 3.76 15.63
C GLY A 70 -5.34 3.96 14.17
N GLN A 71 -6.63 3.70 13.90
CA GLN A 71 -7.25 4.01 12.62
C GLN A 71 -7.41 5.52 12.48
N LEU A 72 -6.79 6.10 11.45
CA LEU A 72 -6.85 7.53 11.15
C LEU A 72 -8.02 7.89 10.25
N TYR A 73 -8.27 7.05 9.24
CA TYR A 73 -9.26 7.32 8.20
C TYR A 73 -10.03 6.08 7.83
N ARG A 74 -11.28 6.27 7.42
CA ARG A 74 -12.13 5.25 6.82
C ARG A 74 -12.90 5.82 5.64
N PHE A 75 -12.67 5.23 4.48
CA PHE A 75 -13.26 5.62 3.21
C PHE A 75 -14.18 4.53 2.66
N GLN A 76 -15.23 4.95 1.97
CA GLN A 76 -16.00 4.07 1.10
C GLN A 76 -15.39 4.12 -0.31
N VAL A 77 -15.17 2.96 -0.91
CA VAL A 77 -14.57 2.86 -2.25
C VAL A 77 -15.68 2.80 -3.30
N THR A 78 -15.57 3.65 -4.31
CA THR A 78 -16.45 3.63 -5.49
C THR A 78 -15.63 3.77 -6.76
N GLN A 79 -16.21 3.43 -7.90
CA GLN A 79 -15.58 3.55 -9.21
C GLN A 79 -16.55 4.23 -10.18
N SER A 80 -16.08 5.20 -10.95
CA SER A 80 -16.89 5.82 -12.00
C SER A 80 -16.99 4.89 -13.21
N ASN A 81 -18.18 4.76 -13.79
CA ASN A 81 -18.38 4.07 -15.05
C ASN A 81 -17.66 4.83 -16.19
N GLY A 82 -16.69 4.19 -16.87
CA GLY A 82 -16.12 4.66 -18.13
C GLY A 82 -14.61 4.92 -18.16
N TYR A 83 -13.98 5.31 -17.05
CA TYR A 83 -12.54 5.64 -17.01
C TYR A 83 -11.73 4.89 -15.95
N GLY A 84 -12.34 3.91 -15.26
CA GLY A 84 -11.65 3.13 -14.23
C GLY A 84 -11.21 3.92 -13.00
N SER A 85 -11.58 5.21 -12.90
CA SER A 85 -11.23 6.07 -11.76
C SER A 85 -11.86 5.55 -10.48
N VAL A 86 -11.00 5.20 -9.53
CA VAL A 86 -11.40 4.74 -8.20
C VAL A 86 -11.34 5.93 -7.24
N TRP A 87 -12.36 6.03 -6.39
CA TRP A 87 -12.53 7.12 -5.45
C TRP A 87 -12.68 6.59 -4.02
N LEU A 88 -12.04 7.29 -3.09
CA LEU A 88 -12.12 7.09 -1.65
C LEU A 88 -12.99 8.19 -1.06
N LEU A 89 -14.21 7.86 -0.63
CA LEU A 89 -15.15 8.82 -0.08
C LEU A 89 -15.08 8.84 1.45
N ASP A 90 -14.68 9.98 2.03
CA ASP A 90 -14.75 10.20 3.48
C ASP A 90 -16.19 10.54 3.87
N ARG A 91 -16.85 9.64 4.60
CA ARG A 91 -18.24 9.80 5.07
C ARG A 91 -18.36 10.12 6.56
N GLU A 92 -17.28 10.45 7.24
CA GLU A 92 -17.31 10.64 8.70
C GLU A 92 -18.18 11.80 9.19
N THR A 93 -18.65 12.69 8.31
CA THR A 93 -19.46 13.83 8.74
C THR A 93 -20.89 13.74 8.23
N LYS A 94 -21.81 13.23 9.08
CA LYS A 94 -23.27 13.38 8.91
C LYS A 94 -23.74 14.84 8.76
N TYR A 95 -22.86 15.82 9.01
CA TYR A 95 -23.16 17.25 9.02
C TYR A 95 -22.30 18.10 8.07
N SER A 96 -21.37 17.52 7.29
CA SER A 96 -20.68 18.32 6.26
C SER A 96 -21.42 18.20 4.94
N LYS A 97 -21.71 19.35 4.32
CA LYS A 97 -22.41 19.45 3.03
C LYS A 97 -21.54 19.03 1.83
N ARG A 98 -20.34 18.48 2.06
CA ARG A 98 -19.42 18.07 1.00
C ARG A 98 -18.75 16.76 1.40
N ASP A 99 -19.25 15.65 0.85
CA ASP A 99 -18.48 14.42 0.73
C ASP A 99 -17.14 14.78 0.05
N ARG A 100 -16.01 14.58 0.75
CA ARG A 100 -14.69 14.74 0.13
C ARG A 100 -14.25 13.39 -0.42
N GLY A 101 -14.12 13.32 -1.74
CA GLY A 101 -13.54 12.19 -2.44
C GLY A 101 -12.07 12.43 -2.69
N LEU A 102 -11.22 11.45 -2.38
CA LEU A 102 -9.84 11.38 -2.85
C LEU A 102 -9.78 10.41 -4.01
N TRP A 103 -9.01 10.74 -5.04
CA TRP A 103 -8.77 9.81 -6.14
C TRP A 103 -7.64 8.84 -5.78
N ILE A 104 -7.79 7.58 -6.18
CA ILE A 104 -6.74 6.58 -6.06
C ILE A 104 -6.48 5.91 -7.41
N ALA A 105 -5.20 5.83 -7.77
CA ALA A 105 -4.72 5.04 -8.89
C ALA A 105 -3.93 3.83 -8.42
N PHE A 106 -3.93 2.80 -9.27
CA PHE A 106 -3.19 1.58 -9.05
C PHE A 106 -2.25 1.31 -10.21
N PHE A 107 -1.13 0.66 -9.92
CA PHE A 107 -0.12 0.32 -10.90
C PHE A 107 0.42 -1.10 -10.69
N ASP A 108 0.80 -1.75 -11.79
CA ASP A 108 1.49 -3.03 -11.75
C ASP A 108 2.96 -2.87 -11.31
N GLN A 109 3.68 -3.99 -11.21
CA GLN A 109 5.11 -3.99 -10.85
C GLN A 109 6.01 -3.18 -11.79
N ASN A 110 5.55 -2.84 -13.00
CA ASN A 110 6.26 -2.05 -14.00
C ASN A 110 5.78 -0.59 -14.04
N LEU A 111 5.01 -0.15 -13.04
CA LEU A 111 4.40 1.18 -12.97
C LEU A 111 3.44 1.49 -14.13
N LYS A 112 2.88 0.47 -14.79
CA LYS A 112 1.79 0.65 -15.75
C LYS A 112 0.47 0.74 -14.99
N SER A 113 -0.42 1.61 -15.46
CA SER A 113 -1.76 1.74 -14.90
C SER A 113 -2.45 0.38 -14.83
N ALA A 114 -2.97 0.05 -13.66
CA ALA A 114 -3.77 -1.14 -13.41
C ALA A 114 -5.16 -0.71 -12.92
N THR A 115 -6.21 -1.36 -13.44
CA THR A 115 -7.56 -1.16 -12.94
C THR A 115 -7.93 -2.40 -12.14
N PRO A 116 -7.93 -2.33 -10.80
CA PRO A 116 -8.45 -3.45 -10.03
C PRO A 116 -9.93 -3.60 -10.40
N LEU A 117 -10.30 -4.84 -10.69
CA LEU A 117 -11.70 -5.22 -10.64
C LEU A 117 -12.08 -5.21 -9.17
N PHE A 118 -13.27 -4.75 -8.84
CA PHE A 118 -13.83 -4.90 -7.51
C PHE A 118 -15.00 -5.87 -7.64
N LEU A 119 -15.01 -6.93 -6.82
CA LEU A 119 -16.01 -8.01 -6.76
C LEU A 119 -15.79 -9.16 -7.77
N GLU A 120 -15.70 -10.38 -7.24
CA GLU A 120 -15.85 -11.74 -7.84
C GLU A 120 -15.02 -12.12 -9.08
N LYS A 121 -14.35 -11.18 -9.76
CA LYS A 121 -13.52 -11.45 -10.96
C LYS A 121 -12.05 -11.03 -10.79
N GLU A 122 -11.63 -10.79 -9.56
CA GLU A 122 -10.30 -10.27 -9.26
C GLU A 122 -9.26 -11.39 -9.27
N THR A 123 -8.19 -11.21 -10.03
CA THR A 123 -7.10 -12.19 -10.08
C THR A 123 -5.92 -11.82 -9.18
N GLU A 124 -5.64 -10.53 -8.99
CA GLU A 124 -4.55 -10.07 -8.12
C GLU A 124 -4.65 -8.57 -7.77
N SER A 125 -4.14 -8.19 -6.60
CA SER A 125 -4.00 -6.80 -6.19
C SER A 125 -2.85 -6.14 -6.93
N PRO A 126 -3.04 -4.94 -7.53
CA PRO A 126 -1.95 -4.19 -8.13
C PRO A 126 -0.79 -3.94 -7.15
N LYS A 127 0.45 -3.91 -7.66
CA LYS A 127 1.63 -3.81 -6.78
C LYS A 127 1.71 -2.47 -6.06
N TYR A 128 1.26 -1.40 -6.69
CA TYR A 128 1.35 -0.04 -6.16
C TYR A 128 0.00 0.66 -6.20
N ALA A 129 -0.19 1.60 -5.28
CA ALA A 129 -1.29 2.56 -5.32
C ALA A 129 -0.82 3.96 -4.95
N VAL A 130 -1.51 4.98 -5.45
CA VAL A 130 -1.26 6.40 -5.11
C VAL A 130 -2.60 7.05 -4.81
N ILE A 131 -2.72 7.67 -3.64
CA ILE A 131 -3.89 8.46 -3.25
C ILE A 131 -3.54 9.93 -3.45
N ALA A 132 -4.24 10.58 -4.36
CA ALA A 132 -4.01 11.99 -4.64
C ALA A 132 -4.45 12.86 -3.46
N GLU A 133 -3.61 13.86 -3.14
CA GLU A 133 -3.83 14.86 -2.10
C GLU A 133 -3.95 14.33 -0.66
N LEU A 134 -3.57 13.08 -0.39
CA LEU A 134 -3.70 12.48 0.93
C LEU A 134 -2.93 13.25 2.01
N GLY A 135 -1.69 13.67 1.73
CA GLY A 135 -0.86 14.41 2.68
C GLY A 135 -1.41 15.80 2.97
N SER A 136 -1.89 16.49 1.94
CA SER A 136 -2.58 17.77 2.11
C SER A 136 -3.88 17.60 2.91
N TYR A 137 -4.68 16.58 2.58
CA TYR A 137 -5.90 16.23 3.30
C TYR A 137 -5.62 15.95 4.78
N ASP A 138 -4.59 15.15 5.07
CA ASP A 138 -4.14 14.82 6.42
C ASP A 138 -3.74 16.07 7.23
N TYR A 139 -2.90 16.92 6.64
CA TYR A 139 -2.47 18.18 7.24
C TYR A 139 -3.66 19.05 7.63
N TYR A 140 -4.63 19.25 6.74
CA TYR A 140 -5.78 20.12 7.03
C TYR A 140 -6.78 19.49 8.01
N LYS A 141 -7.04 18.17 7.94
CA LYS A 141 -7.95 17.49 8.89
C LYS A 141 -7.40 17.47 10.31
N ARG A 142 -6.08 17.42 10.47
CA ARG A 142 -5.42 17.29 11.78
C ARG A 142 -4.68 18.55 12.22
N ARG A 143 -4.80 19.66 11.48
CA ARG A 143 -4.04 20.90 11.69
C ARG A 143 -3.97 21.34 13.16
N ASP A 144 -5.09 21.29 13.87
CA ASP A 144 -5.19 21.73 15.26
C ASP A 144 -4.50 20.76 16.25
N ARG A 145 -4.31 19.49 15.87
CA ARG A 145 -3.64 18.44 16.68
C ARG A 145 -2.13 18.38 16.43
N VAL A 146 -1.64 18.96 15.35
CA VAL A 146 -0.21 18.92 14.94
C VAL A 146 0.64 19.95 15.69
N MET A 147 -0.01 20.92 16.35
CA MET A 147 0.63 21.99 17.12
C MET A 147 1.27 21.54 18.45
N GLY A 148 1.06 20.28 18.88
CA GLY A 148 1.71 19.69 20.05
C GLY A 148 2.40 18.36 19.71
N ASN A 149 3.72 18.27 19.97
CA ASN A 149 4.58 17.09 19.81
C ASN A 149 4.14 16.03 18.78
N SER A 150 4.46 16.33 17.52
CA SER A 150 4.75 15.40 16.41
C SER A 150 3.98 14.07 16.37
N SER A 151 2.69 14.13 16.08
CA SER A 151 2.06 12.99 15.41
C SER A 151 2.65 12.84 14.01
N MET A 152 3.05 11.63 13.61
CA MET A 152 3.52 11.37 12.24
C MET A 152 2.40 11.74 11.26
N LEU A 153 2.74 12.60 10.30
CA LEU A 153 1.84 13.02 9.23
C LEU A 153 1.91 12.04 8.07
N LEU A 154 0.75 11.78 7.48
CA LEU A 154 0.67 11.14 6.17
C LEU A 154 1.24 12.10 5.13
N SER A 155 2.00 11.53 4.21
CA SER A 155 2.52 12.19 3.02
C SER A 155 1.72 11.74 1.79
N ASP A 156 1.91 12.45 0.68
CA ASP A 156 1.54 11.91 -0.64
C ASP A 156 2.58 10.84 -1.02
N THR A 157 2.36 9.62 -0.54
CA THR A 157 3.28 8.47 -0.70
C THR A 157 2.75 7.45 -1.70
N ILE A 158 3.66 6.63 -2.22
CA ILE A 158 3.28 5.41 -2.94
C ILE A 158 2.96 4.35 -1.89
N TRP A 159 1.80 3.73 -2.01
CA TRP A 159 1.41 2.56 -1.25
C TRP A 159 1.89 1.31 -1.96
N ILE A 160 2.54 0.40 -1.24
CA ILE A 160 3.13 -0.82 -1.80
C ILE A 160 2.34 -2.00 -1.27
N PHE A 161 1.83 -2.84 -2.16
CA PHE A 161 1.14 -4.07 -1.78
C PHE A 161 2.07 -4.92 -0.92
N ASP A 162 1.55 -5.32 0.24
CA ASP A 162 2.28 -6.03 1.27
C ASP A 162 1.76 -7.47 1.42
N ARG A 163 0.47 -7.63 1.72
CA ARG A 163 -0.14 -8.93 1.99
C ARG A 163 -1.65 -8.93 1.82
N CYS A 164 -2.24 -10.12 1.81
CA CYS A 164 -3.69 -10.31 1.97
C CYS A 164 -4.06 -10.45 3.44
N GLN A 165 -5.34 -10.18 3.73
CA GLN A 165 -6.00 -10.53 4.98
C GLN A 165 -6.41 -12.01 5.03
#